data_AF-A0A832Q9P5-F1
#
_entry.id   AF-A0A832Q9P5-F1
#
_cell.length_a   1.000
_cell.length_b   1.000
_cell.length_c   1.000
_cell.angle_alpha   90.00
_cell.angle_beta   90.00
_cell.angle_gamma   90.00
#
_symmetry.space_group_name_H-M   'P 1'
#
loop_
_entity.id
_entity.type
_entity.pdbx_description
1 polymer ?
#
loop_
_entity_poly.entity_id
_entity_poly.type
_entity_poly.pdbx_seq_one_letter_code
_entity_poly.pdbx_strand_id
1 'polypeptide(L)' 'MSVAKVIEIISTSKVSFDDAVKRGVARAADTISDVSAAWVKDQSVSVSDGKITEYRVVLKVTFV' A
#
# COMPACT_ATOMS: atom_id res chain seq x y z
N MET A 1 20.28 17.03 -10.06
CA MET A 1 20.03 15.57 -9.94
C MET A 1 18.84 15.40 -9.01
N SER A 2 17.72 14.85 -9.47
CA SER A 2 16.59 14.53 -8.59
C SER A 2 16.85 13.17 -7.94
N VAL A 3 16.95 13.16 -6.62
CA VAL A 3 17.08 11.93 -5.84
C VAL A 3 15.70 11.62 -5.30
N ALA A 4 15.06 10.58 -5.82
CA ALA A 4 13.77 10.13 -5.31
C ALA A 4 13.99 9.10 -4.20
N LYS A 5 13.21 9.21 -3.12
CA LYS A 5 13.19 8.22 -2.05
C LYS A 5 12.01 7.28 -2.26
N VAL A 6 12.26 5.98 -2.10
CA VAL A 6 11.24 4.95 -2.17
C VAL A 6 11.10 4.33 -0.79
N ILE A 7 9.88 4.29 -0.27
CA ILE A 7 9.55 3.55 0.95
C ILE A 7 8.64 2.38 0.64
N GLU A 8 8.69 1.36 1.48
CA GLU A 8 7.81 0.21 1.43
C GLU A 8 6.80 0.30 2.58
N ILE A 9 5.52 0.21 2.25
CA ILE A 9 4.42 0.23 3.21
C ILE A 9 3.54 -1.00 3.00
N ILE A 10 2.95 -1.49 4.09
CA ILE A 10 2.01 -2.60 4.05
C ILE A 10 0.66 -2.04 4.48
N SER A 11 -0.33 -2.19 3.60
CA SER A 11 -1.70 -1.79 3.87
C SER A 11 -2.60 -3.01 3.93
N THR A 12 -3.56 -3.00 4.84
CA THR A 12 -4.56 -4.05 4.95
C THR A 12 -5.99 -3.50 4.80
N SER A 13 -6.87 -4.30 4.21
CA SER A 13 -8.30 -4.02 4.14
C SER A 13 -9.11 -5.29 4.27
N LYS A 14 -10.30 -5.19 4.87
CA LYS A 14 -11.29 -6.28 4.95
C LYS A 14 -12.21 -6.34 3.73
N VAL A 15 -12.12 -5.36 2.83
CA VAL A 15 -13.06 -5.20 1.72
C VAL A 15 -12.46 -5.72 0.42
N SER A 16 -11.31 -5.20 0.01
CA SER A 16 -10.66 -5.56 -1.25
C SER A 16 -9.21 -5.09 -1.31
N PHE A 17 -8.47 -5.57 -2.32
CA PHE A 17 -7.13 -5.06 -2.63
C PHE A 17 -7.16 -3.58 -3.06
N ASP A 18 -8.16 -3.14 -3.82
CA ASP A 18 -8.26 -1.74 -4.26
C ASP A 18 -8.45 -0.78 -3.07
N ASP A 19 -9.28 -1.17 -2.09
CA ASP A 19 -9.44 -0.40 -0.85
C ASP A 19 -8.15 -0.37 -0.03
N ALA A 20 -7.42 -1.50 0.06
CA ALA A 20 -6.12 -1.54 0.71
C ALA A 20 -5.10 -0.60 0.02
N VAL A 21 -5.08 -0.55 -1.31
CA VAL A 21 -4.20 0.36 -2.07
C VAL A 21 -4.53 1.82 -1.76
N LYS A 22 -5.80 2.21 -1.89
CA LYS A 22 -6.25 3.59 -1.63
C LYS A 22 -5.93 4.04 -0.21
N ARG A 23 -6.20 3.19 0.79
CA ARG A 23 -5.86 3.46 2.19
C ARG A 23 -4.36 3.60 2.41
N GLY A 24 -3.57 2.72 1.79
CA GLY A 24 -2.10 2.75 1.90
C GLY A 24 -1.51 4.04 1.35
N VAL A 25 -1.95 4.46 0.17
CA VAL A 25 -1.52 5.70 -0.46
C VAL A 25 -1.98 6.92 0.33
N ALA A 26 -3.25 6.96 0.78
CA ALA A 26 -3.76 8.07 1.60
C ALA A 26 -2.95 8.22 2.90
N ARG A 27 -2.69 7.12 3.61
CA ARG A 27 -1.91 7.14 4.85
C ARG A 27 -0.47 7.58 4.63
N ALA A 28 0.12 7.22 3.49
CA ALA A 28 1.45 7.69 3.11
C ALA A 28 1.46 9.18 2.81
N ALA A 29 0.46 9.68 2.07
CA ALA A 29 0.30 11.10 1.74
C ALA A 29 0.06 11.98 2.99
N ASP A 30 -0.55 11.44 4.06
CA ASP A 30 -0.69 12.17 5.33
C ASP A 30 0.66 12.42 6.04
N THR A 31 1.68 11.60 5.75
CA THR A 31 2.99 11.69 6.45
C THR A 31 4.08 12.27 5.54
N ILE A 32 3.93 12.10 4.23
CA ILE A 32 4.99 12.39 3.25
C ILE A 32 4.39 13.26 2.15
N SER A 33 4.96 14.46 2.01
CA SER A 33 4.67 15.38 0.92
C SER A 33 5.25 14.89 -0.40
N ASP A 34 4.70 15.36 -1.53
CA ASP A 34 5.27 15.13 -2.86
C ASP A 34 5.34 13.65 -3.31
N VAL A 35 4.33 12.86 -2.90
CA VAL A 35 4.11 11.52 -3.45
C VAL A 35 3.84 11.61 -4.95
N SER A 36 4.73 11.03 -5.75
CA SER A 36 4.68 11.10 -7.22
C SER A 36 4.21 9.80 -7.86
N ALA A 37 4.51 8.66 -7.23
CA ALA A 37 4.11 7.35 -7.74
C ALA A 37 3.98 6.33 -6.62
N ALA A 38 3.11 5.35 -6.82
CA ALA A 38 3.05 4.15 -5.99
C ALA A 38 2.80 2.92 -6.87
N TRP A 39 3.43 1.80 -6.55
CA TRP A 39 3.16 0.51 -7.20
C TRP A 39 3.04 -0.61 -6.19
N VAL A 40 2.30 -1.64 -6.60
CA VAL A 40 2.13 -2.85 -5.81
C VAL A 40 3.32 -3.75 -6.03
N LYS A 41 4.03 -4.07 -4.95
CA LYS A 41 5.11 -5.05 -4.95
C LYS A 41 4.56 -6.46 -4.77
N ASP A 42 3.62 -6.62 -3.84
CA ASP A 42 3.09 -7.93 -3.46
C ASP A 42 1.63 -7.79 -2.99
N GLN A 43 0.83 -8.81 -3.25
CA GLN A 43 -0.54 -8.91 -2.78
C GLN A 43 -0.73 -10.27 -2.11
N SER A 44 -1.13 -10.24 -0.85
CA SER A 44 -1.40 -11.43 -0.06
C SER A 44 -2.77 -11.34 0.59
N VAL A 45 -3.32 -12.49 0.96
CA VAL A 45 -4.59 -12.58 1.67
C VAL A 45 -4.39 -13.41 2.93
N SER A 46 -4.95 -12.94 4.03
CA SER A 46 -5.12 -13.74 5.23
C SER A 46 -6.39 -14.55 5.06
N VAL A 47 -6.28 -15.86 5.27
CA VAL A 47 -7.39 -16.80 5.19
C VAL A 47 -7.58 -17.41 6.58
N SER A 48 -8.81 -17.40 7.07
CA SER A 48 -9.21 -18.08 8.30
C SER A 48 -10.49 -18.85 8.04
N ASP A 49 -10.56 -20.10 8.52
CA ASP A 49 -11.70 -21.00 8.33
C ASP A 49 -12.15 -21.14 6.85
N GLY A 50 -11.19 -21.12 5.93
CA GLY A 50 -11.44 -21.20 4.48
C GLY A 50 -12.05 -19.93 3.86
N LYS A 51 -12.16 -18.83 4.60
CA LYS A 51 -12.64 -17.54 4.12
C LYS A 51 -11.53 -16.50 4.18
N ILE A 52 -11.50 -15.60 3.21
CA ILE A 52 -10.58 -14.46 3.22
C ILE A 52 -11.02 -13.52 4.34
N THR A 53 -10.13 -13.30 5.31
CA THR A 53 -10.36 -12.41 6.45
C THR A 53 -9.79 -11.02 6.23
N GLU A 54 -8.65 -10.93 5.53
CA GLU A 54 -7.98 -9.66 5.29
C GLU A 54 -7.18 -9.69 3.98
N TYR A 55 -7.24 -8.60 3.25
CA TYR A 55 -6.45 -8.35 2.04
C TYR A 55 -5.26 -7.49 2.42
N ARG A 56 -4.06 -7.97 2.17
CA ARG A 56 -2.81 -7.27 2.44
C ARG A 56 -2.12 -6.91 1.14
N VAL A 57 -1.73 -5.65 1.00
CA VAL A 57 -1.00 -5.14 -0.16
C VAL A 57 0.29 -4.48 0.31
N VAL A 58 1.40 -4.93 -0.25
CA VAL A 58 2.71 -4.31 -0.09
C VAL A 58 2.88 -3.29 -1.20
N LEU A 59 2.95 -2.02 -0.85
CA LEU A 59 3.11 -0.90 -1.76
C LEU A 59 4.50 -0.32 -1.62
N LYS A 60 5.07 0.08 -2.75
CA LYS A 60 6.23 0.96 -2.77
C LYS A 60 5.77 2.33 -3.23
N VAL A 61 6.11 3.35 -2.45
CA VAL A 61 5.72 4.74 -2.68
C VAL A 61 6.98 5.56 -2.92
N THR A 62 6.99 6.31 -4.02
CA THR A 62 8.07 7.21 -4.40
C THR A 62 7.65 8.65 -4.18
N PHE A 63 8.55 9.41 -3.57
CA PHE A 63 8.44 10.84 -3.35
C PHE A 63 9.80 11.48 -3.61
N VAL A 64 9.79 12.78 -3.91
CA VAL A 64 10.97 13.56 -4.31
C VAL A 64 11.22 14.66 -3.29
#